data_AF-A0AAV3Z536-F1
#
_entry.id   AF-A0AAV3Z536-F1
#
_cell.length_a   1.000
_cell.length_b   1.000
_cell.length_c   1.000
_cell.angle_alpha   90.00
_cell.angle_beta   90.00
_cell.angle_gamma   90.00
#
_symmetry.space_group_name_H-M   'P 1'
#
loop_
_entity.id
_entity.type
_entity.pdbx_description
1 polymer ?
#
loop_
_entity_poly.entity_id
_entity_poly.type
_entity_poly.pdbx_seq_one_letter_code
_entity_poly.pdbx_strand_id
1 'polypeptide(L)'
;MEQYRIHFPQKLIPKQHILEHHVIPHIKRFGFGVGLLGEQGTEASHQSISKITNRAFGINEGLEKLDPLAVSPALRNAPKVKLRQEREKGATPI
;
A
#
# COMPACT_ATOMS: atom_id res chain seq x y z
N MET A 1 27.96 -4.60 -3.96
CA MET A 1 27.45 -5.26 -5.19
C MET A 1 28.54 -5.81 -6.08
N GLU A 2 29.78 -5.31 -5.98
CA GLU A 2 30.94 -5.87 -6.70
C GLU A 2 31.12 -7.37 -6.44
N GLN A 3 31.01 -7.79 -5.17
CA GLN A 3 31.02 -9.22 -4.82
C GLN A 3 29.89 -10.04 -5.47
N TYR A 4 28.68 -9.49 -5.62
CA TYR A 4 27.60 -10.19 -6.32
C TYR A 4 27.89 -10.33 -7.82
N ARG A 5 28.46 -9.30 -8.44
CA ARG A 5 28.84 -9.32 -9.86
C ARG A 5 30.01 -10.26 -10.14
N ILE A 6 30.93 -10.46 -9.20
CA ILE A 6 32.02 -11.45 -9.31
C ILE A 6 31.45 -12.86 -9.48
N HIS A 7 30.43 -13.21 -8.68
CA HIS A 7 29.86 -14.56 -8.69
C HIS A 7 28.75 -14.75 -9.75
N PHE A 8 28.09 -13.66 -10.15
CA PHE A 8 26.99 -13.67 -11.11
C PHE A 8 27.13 -12.59 -12.20
N PRO A 9 28.21 -12.62 -13.01
CA PRO A 9 28.58 -11.51 -13.89
C PRO A 9 27.54 -11.21 -14.99
N GLN A 10 26.85 -12.25 -15.49
CA GLN A 10 25.84 -12.11 -16.54
C GLN A 10 24.40 -11.99 -16.01
N LYS A 11 24.21 -12.08 -14.69
CA LYS A 11 22.86 -12.05 -14.11
C LYS A 11 22.42 -10.62 -13.87
N LEU A 12 21.39 -10.19 -14.60
CA LEU A 12 20.72 -8.92 -14.37
C LEU A 12 19.33 -9.18 -13.78
N ILE A 13 19.13 -8.74 -12.54
CA ILE A 13 17.82 -8.76 -11.89
C ILE A 13 17.26 -7.33 -11.99
N PRO A 14 16.12 -7.09 -12.67
CA PRO A 14 15.60 -5.74 -12.89
C PRO A 14 15.43 -4.91 -11.62
N LYS A 15 14.90 -5.51 -10.55
CA LYS A 15 14.76 -4.85 -9.24
C LYS A 15 16.12 -4.40 -8.70
N GLN A 16 17.14 -5.25 -8.82
CA GLN A 16 18.49 -4.92 -8.38
C GLN A 16 19.10 -3.78 -9.20
N HIS A 17 18.91 -3.79 -10.52
CA HIS A 17 19.36 -2.68 -11.39
C HIS A 17 18.68 -1.35 -11.01
N ILE A 18 17.38 -1.35 -10.72
CA ILE A 18 16.65 -0.17 -10.25
C ILE A 18 17.25 0.35 -8.95
N LEU A 19 17.49 -0.54 -7.97
CA LEU A 19 18.10 -0.18 -6.69
C LEU A 19 19.50 0.41 -6.86
N GLU A 20 20.32 -0.17 -7.74
CA GLU A 20 21.71 0.23 -7.97
C GLU A 20 21.80 1.58 -8.69
N HIS A 21 20.99 1.80 -9.73
CA HIS A 21 21.21 2.90 -10.68
C HIS A 21 20.18 4.03 -10.59
N HIS A 22 18.96 3.77 -10.09
CA HIS A 22 17.85 4.70 -10.23
C HIS A 22 17.37 5.28 -8.89
N VAL A 23 17.57 4.57 -7.78
CA VAL A 23 17.10 5.02 -6.46
C VAL A 23 17.79 6.29 -5.98
N ILE A 24 19.13 6.38 -6.06
CA ILE A 24 19.85 7.58 -5.61
C ILE A 24 19.47 8.81 -6.46
N PRO A 25 19.45 8.74 -7.81
CA PRO A 25 18.95 9.85 -8.63
C PRO A 25 17.51 10.26 -8.28
N HIS A 26 16.62 9.29 -8.05
CA HIS A 26 15.24 9.58 -7.66
C HIS A 26 15.17 10.37 -6.34
N ILE A 27 15.84 9.90 -5.30
CA ILE A 27 15.86 10.56 -3.99
C ILE A 27 16.42 11.98 -4.11
N LYS A 28 17.53 12.15 -4.85
CA LYS A 28 18.12 13.48 -5.08
C LYS A 28 17.18 14.42 -5.83
N ARG A 29 16.39 13.91 -6.78
CA ARG A 29 15.47 14.71 -7.60
C ARG A 29 14.20 15.11 -6.86
N PHE A 30 13.62 14.20 -6.08
CA PHE A 30 12.29 14.37 -5.51
C PHE A 30 12.26 14.58 -3.99
N GLY A 31 13.38 14.32 -3.30
CA GLY A 31 13.50 14.52 -1.86
C GLY A 31 12.86 13.43 -1.00
N PHE A 32 12.35 12.35 -1.60
CA PHE A 32 11.79 11.21 -0.87
C PHE A 32 12.21 9.87 -1.50
N GLY A 33 12.11 8.80 -0.69
CA GLY A 33 12.42 7.44 -1.11
C GLY A 33 11.31 6.81 -1.95
N VAL A 34 11.68 5.90 -2.86
CA VAL A 34 10.75 5.19 -3.76
C VAL A 34 9.63 4.43 -3.01
N GLY A 35 9.84 4.11 -1.73
CA GLY A 35 8.84 3.46 -0.88
C GLY A 35 7.61 4.31 -0.59
N LEU A 36 7.71 5.65 -0.63
CA LEU A 36 6.54 6.53 -0.43
C LEU A 36 5.47 6.32 -1.51
N LEU A 37 5.90 6.02 -2.74
CA LEU A 37 5.05 5.68 -3.88
C LEU A 37 4.95 4.17 -4.09
N GLY A 38 5.34 3.38 -3.09
CA GLY A 38 5.29 1.92 -3.16
C GLY A 38 3.86 1.39 -3.01
N GLU A 39 3.66 0.13 -3.39
CA GLU A 39 2.32 -0.48 -3.44
C GLU A 39 1.83 -1.04 -2.11
N GLN A 40 2.56 -0.83 -1.01
CA GLN A 40 2.23 -1.42 0.29
C GLN A 40 0.84 -1.00 0.81
N GLY A 41 0.43 0.25 0.53
CA GLY A 41 -0.91 0.73 0.89
C GLY A 41 -2.03 0.00 0.12
N THR A 42 -1.78 -0.34 -1.14
CA THR A 42 -2.72 -1.09 -1.98
C THR A 42 -2.82 -2.54 -1.50
N GLU A 43 -1.69 -3.18 -1.19
CA GLU A 43 -1.67 -4.54 -0.64
C GLU A 43 -2.43 -4.64 0.70
N ALA A 44 -2.25 -3.67 1.59
CA ALA A 44 -3.03 -3.59 2.83
C ALA A 44 -4.53 -3.38 2.56
N SER A 45 -4.88 -2.62 1.53
CA SER A 45 -6.27 -2.41 1.12
C SER A 45 -6.90 -3.70 0.59
N HIS A 46 -6.19 -4.48 -0.22
CA HIS A 46 -6.64 -5.80 -0.66
C HIS A 46 -6.96 -6.72 0.52
N GLN A 47 -6.06 -6.80 1.51
CA GLN A 47 -6.31 -7.60 2.72
C GLN A 47 -7.54 -7.12 3.50
N SER A 48 -7.75 -5.81 3.60
CA SER A 48 -8.94 -5.24 4.24
C SER A 48 -10.21 -5.60 3.48
N ILE A 49 -10.19 -5.52 2.16
CA ILE A 49 -11.32 -5.86 1.29
C ILE A 49 -11.64 -7.35 1.41
N SER A 50 -10.65 -8.24 1.35
CA SER A 50 -10.86 -9.69 1.53
C SER A 50 -11.55 -10.04 2.84
N LYS A 51 -11.21 -9.35 3.95
CA LYS A 51 -11.90 -9.53 5.23
C LYS A 51 -13.37 -9.13 5.16
N ILE A 52 -13.70 -8.07 4.41
CA ILE A 52 -15.08 -7.63 4.22
C ILE A 52 -15.82 -8.61 3.32
N THR A 53 -15.20 -9.07 2.22
CA THR A 53 -15.76 -10.11 1.34
C THR A 53 -16.14 -11.36 2.12
N ASN A 54 -15.25 -11.83 3.01
CA ASN A 54 -15.51 -13.00 3.83
C ASN A 54 -16.68 -12.78 4.82
N ARG A 55 -16.86 -11.57 5.34
CA ARG A 55 -18.02 -11.23 6.19
C ARG A 55 -19.31 -11.11 5.38
N ALA A 56 -19.21 -10.71 4.12
CA ALA A 56 -20.32 -10.56 3.18
C ALA A 56 -20.66 -11.86 2.43
N PHE A 57 -20.13 -13.01 2.86
CA PHE A 57 -20.29 -14.29 2.17
C PHE A 57 -21.76 -14.71 1.93
N GLY A 58 -22.68 -14.27 2.79
CA GLY A 58 -24.12 -14.58 2.68
C GLY A 58 -24.92 -13.69 1.71
N ILE A 59 -24.33 -12.64 1.15
CA ILE A 59 -24.97 -11.83 0.11
C ILE A 59 -24.79 -12.60 -1.20
N ASN A 60 -25.85 -12.81 -1.98
CA ASN A 60 -25.77 -13.60 -3.23
C ASN A 60 -25.85 -12.73 -4.49
N GLU A 61 -26.46 -11.55 -4.39
CA GLU A 61 -26.52 -10.62 -5.50
C GLU A 61 -25.21 -9.85 -5.67
N GLY A 62 -24.69 -9.83 -6.90
CA GLY A 62 -23.40 -9.21 -7.22
C GLY A 62 -23.38 -7.70 -6.98
N LEU A 63 -24.50 -7.01 -7.21
CA LEU A 63 -24.63 -5.57 -7.00
C LEU A 63 -24.73 -5.23 -5.51
N GLU A 64 -25.49 -6.00 -4.73
CA GLU A 64 -25.58 -5.82 -3.27
C GLU A 64 -24.24 -6.07 -2.56
N LYS A 65 -23.35 -6.89 -3.15
CA LYS A 65 -21.97 -7.04 -2.66
C LYS A 65 -21.11 -5.80 -2.85
N LEU A 66 -21.43 -4.92 -3.81
CA LEU A 66 -20.60 -3.75 -4.08
C LEU A 66 -20.69 -2.72 -2.94
N ASP A 67 -21.84 -2.59 -2.30
CA ASP A 67 -22.00 -1.65 -1.17
C ASP A 67 -21.05 -1.94 0.00
N PRO A 68 -21.02 -3.14 0.60
CA PRO A 68 -20.06 -3.43 1.65
C PRO A 68 -18.61 -3.37 1.14
N LEU A 69 -18.33 -3.73 -0.11
CA LEU A 69 -16.97 -3.76 -0.66
C LEU A 69 -16.43 -2.39 -1.07
N ALA A 70 -17.28 -1.43 -1.47
CA ALA A 70 -16.89 -0.11 -1.93
C ALA A 70 -17.18 0.98 -0.90
N VAL A 71 -18.39 1.02 -0.35
CA VAL A 71 -18.85 2.09 0.54
C VAL A 71 -18.19 1.96 1.92
N SER A 72 -18.13 0.75 2.48
CA SER A 72 -17.60 0.56 3.84
C SER A 72 -16.10 0.90 3.95
N PRO A 73 -15.20 0.47 3.04
CA PRO A 73 -13.81 0.93 3.04
C PRO A 73 -13.65 2.43 2.83
N ALA A 74 -14.45 3.03 1.93
CA ALA A 74 -14.39 4.46 1.65
C ALA A 74 -14.75 5.29 2.89
N LEU A 75 -15.83 4.94 3.59
CA LEU A 75 -16.24 5.61 4.83
C LEU A 75 -15.20 5.44 5.95
N ARG A 76 -14.65 4.24 6.12
CA ARG A 76 -13.62 3.96 7.13
C ARG A 76 -12.33 4.76 6.90
N ASN A 77 -12.00 5.01 5.63
CA ASN A 77 -10.81 5.77 5.26
C ASN A 77 -11.07 7.26 5.07
N ALA A 78 -12.32 7.72 5.21
CA ALA A 78 -12.65 9.13 5.11
C ALA A 78 -11.89 9.93 6.19
N PRO A 79 -11.17 11.01 5.82
CA PRO A 79 -10.33 11.77 6.75
C PRO A 79 -11.09 12.24 7.99
N LYS A 80 -12.32 12.72 7.81
CA LYS A 80 -13.18 13.20 8.90
C LYS A 80 -13.50 12.10 9.93
N VAL A 81 -13.69 10.87 9.48
CA VAL A 81 -13.99 9.73 10.36
C VAL A 81 -12.75 9.34 11.16
N LYS A 82 -11.58 9.29 10.52
CA LYS A 82 -10.31 9.00 11.20
C LYS A 82 -9.95 10.07 12.24
N LEU A 83 -10.02 11.35 11.88
CA LEU A 83 -9.75 12.45 12.80
C LEU A 83 -10.67 12.44 14.01
N ARG A 84 -11.96 12.09 13.81
CA ARG A 84 -12.91 11.93 14.92
C ARG A 84 -12.51 10.77 15.84
N GLN A 85 -12.18 9.61 15.28
CA GLN A 85 -11.75 8.44 16.07
C GLN A 85 -10.47 8.68 16.86
N GLU A 86 -9.51 9.44 16.31
CA GLU A 86 -8.26 9.78 17.00
C GLU A 86 -8.50 10.74 18.17
N ARG A 87 -9.37 11.75 17.98
CA ARG A 87 -9.80 12.65 19.04
C ARG A 87 -10.52 11.92 20.17
N GLU A 88 -11.43 11.01 19.84
CA GLU A 88 -12.16 10.18 20.81
C GLU A 88 -11.22 9.24 21.60
N LYS A 89 -10.08 8.86 21.01
CA LYS A 89 -9.03 8.06 21.66
C LYS A 89 -8.03 8.89 22.47
N GLY A 90 -8.21 10.21 22.55
CA GLY A 90 -7.28 11.10 23.26
C GLY A 90 -5.91 11.27 22.59
N ALA A 91 -5.78 10.94 21.30
CA ALA A 91 -4.55 11.16 20.57
C ALA A 91 -4.49 12.60 20.04
N THR A 92 -3.42 13.33 20.37
CA THR A 92 -3.11 14.62 19.75
C THR A 92 -2.79 14.40 18.26
N PRO A 93 -3.40 15.13 17.32
CA PRO A 93 -3.03 15.03 15.91
C PRO A 93 -1.58 15.52 15.73
N ILE A 94 -0.79 14.78 14.96
CA ILE A 94 0.57 15.18 14.53
C ILE A 94 0.45 16.10 13.33
#